data_AF-A0A520KU12-F1
#
_entry.id   AF-A0A520KU12-F1
#
_cell.length_a   1.000
_cell.length_b   1.000
_cell.length_c   1.000
_cell.angle_alpha   90.00
_cell.angle_beta   90.00
_cell.angle_gamma   90.00
#
_symmetry.space_group_name_H-M   'P 1'
#
loop_
_entity.id
_entity.type
_entity.pdbx_description
1 polymer ?
#
loop_
_entity_poly.entity_id
_entity_poly.type
_entity_poly.pdbx_seq_one_letter_code
_entity_poly.pdbx_strand_id
1 'polypeptide(L)' 'MTARFNIKERLNGYVLILKITERPNWDEFKTTCKVTGLSLFIIGLAGFGIYLAFLFLF' A
#
# COMPACT_ATOMS: atom_id res chain seq x y z
N MET A 1 6.92 -26.71 -22.49
CA MET A 1 8.39 -26.54 -22.35
C MET A 1 8.71 -26.55 -20.86
N THR A 2 9.20 -27.68 -20.35
CA THR A 2 9.46 -27.95 -18.93
C THR A 2 10.84 -27.43 -18.55
N ALA A 3 10.92 -26.19 -18.04
CA ALA A 3 12.16 -25.65 -17.51
C ALA A 3 12.37 -26.14 -16.07
N ARG A 4 13.55 -26.71 -15.80
CA ARG A 4 13.98 -27.05 -14.45
C ARG A 4 14.04 -25.77 -13.63
N PHE A 5 13.25 -25.69 -12.56
CA PHE A 5 13.18 -24.52 -11.70
C PHE A 5 14.51 -24.30 -10.97
N ASN A 6 15.40 -23.52 -11.57
CA ASN A 6 16.57 -23.00 -10.89
C ASN A 6 16.16 -21.69 -10.18
N ILE A 7 16.26 -21.64 -8.85
CA ILE A 7 15.91 -20.45 -8.04
C ILE A 7 16.61 -19.19 -8.59
N LYS A 8 17.83 -19.34 -9.11
CA LYS A 8 18.62 -18.24 -9.68
C LYS A 8 17.92 -17.58 -10.89
N GLU A 9 17.31 -18.39 -11.74
CA GLU A 9 16.60 -17.91 -12.94
C GLU A 9 15.32 -17.16 -12.57
N ARG A 10 14.59 -17.63 -11.54
CA ARG A 10 13.41 -16.92 -11.03
C ARG A 10 13.77 -15.58 -10.42
N LEU A 11 14.84 -15.53 -9.61
CA LEU A 11 15.33 -14.29 -9.02
C LEU A 11 15.71 -13.27 -10.09
N ASN A 12 16.41 -13.72 -11.13
CA ASN A 12 16.79 -12.86 -12.24
C ASN A 12 15.55 -12.31 -13.00
N GLY A 13 14.52 -13.15 -13.18
CA GLY A 13 13.24 -12.72 -13.73
C GLY A 13 12.54 -11.65 -12.88
N TYR A 14 12.51 -11.81 -11.55
CA TYR A 14 11.93 -10.81 -10.65
C TYR A 14 12.68 -9.48 -10.66
N VAL A 15 14.01 -9.51 -10.68
CA VAL A 15 14.83 -8.29 -10.77
C VAL A 15 14.58 -7.55 -12.08
N LEU A 16 14.39 -8.28 -13.19
CA LEU A 16 14.06 -7.68 -14.48
C LEU A 16 12.72 -6.96 -14.44
N ILE A 17 11.69 -7.59 -13.85
CA ILE A 17 10.36 -6.98 -13.69
C ILE A 17 10.45 -5.70 -12.85
N LEU A 18 11.13 -5.75 -11.70
CA LEU A 18 11.34 -4.58 -10.84
C LEU A 18 12.12 -3.44 -11.53
N LYS A 19 12.92 -3.76 -12.54
CA LYS A 19 13.69 -2.78 -13.33
C LYS A 19 12.88 -2.20 -14.48
N ILE A 20 11.91 -2.96 -15.01
CA ILE A 20 10.99 -2.54 -16.07
C ILE A 20 9.85 -1.69 -15.50
N THR A 21 9.43 -1.92 -14.27
CA THR A 21 8.41 -1.09 -13.62
C THR A 21 8.92 0.33 -13.42
N GLU A 22 8.13 1.30 -13.88
CA GLU A 22 8.38 2.72 -13.66
C GLU A 22 8.36 3.02 -12.16
N ARG A 23 9.39 3.71 -11.66
CA ARG A 23 9.40 4.18 -10.27
C ARG A 23 8.44 5.37 -10.17
N PRO A 24 7.53 5.38 -9.18
CA PRO A 24 6.59 6.48 -9.05
C PRO A 24 7.35 7.79 -8.88
N ASN A 25 6.87 8.84 -9.55
CA ASN A 25 7.42 10.17 -9.36
C ASN A 25 7.04 10.68 -7.94
N TRP A 26 7.83 11.58 -7.39
CA TRP A 26 7.60 12.16 -6.07
C TRP A 26 6.24 12.86 -5.96
N ASP A 27 5.75 13.45 -7.04
CA ASP A 27 4.44 14.12 -7.07
C ASP A 27 3.26 13.13 -7.01
N GLU A 28 3.34 12.05 -7.79
CA GLU A 28 2.34 10.97 -7.78
C GLU A 28 2.27 10.30 -6.41
N PHE A 29 3.45 9.97 -5.85
CA PHE A 29 3.54 9.40 -4.50
C PHE A 29 2.90 10.32 -3.46
N LYS A 30 3.20 11.62 -3.52
CA LYS A 30 2.63 12.62 -2.60
C LYS A 30 1.12 12.71 -2.74
N THR A 31 0.60 12.62 -3.96
CA THR A 31 -0.84 12.65 -4.23
C THR A 31 -1.52 11.39 -3.67
N THR A 32 -0.96 10.21 -3.92
CA THR A 32 -1.43 8.96 -3.29
C THR A 32 -1.41 9.04 -1.78
N CYS A 33 -0.31 9.48 -1.16
CA CYS A 33 -0.21 9.64 0.29
C CYS A 33 -1.26 10.63 0.84
N LYS A 34 -1.53 11.73 0.15
CA LYS A 34 -2.57 12.69 0.55
C LYS A 34 -3.96 12.06 0.54
N VAL A 35 -4.32 11.36 -0.54
CA VAL A 35 -5.63 10.71 -0.68
C VAL A 35 -5.79 9.58 0.35
N THR A 36 -4.79 8.72 0.50
CA THR A 36 -4.81 7.64 1.49
C THR A 36 -4.85 8.19 2.92
N GLY A 37 -4.08 9.24 3.22
CA GLY A 37 -4.09 9.90 4.52
C GLY A 37 -5.45 10.50 4.88
N LEU A 38 -6.12 11.12 3.90
CA LEU A 38 -7.49 11.63 4.06
C LEU A 38 -8.48 10.50 4.41
N SER A 39 -8.45 9.39 3.67
CA SER A 39 -9.33 8.25 3.92
C SER A 39 -9.09 7.63 5.30
N LEU A 40 -7.82 7.46 5.70
CA LEU A 40 -7.48 6.94 7.03
C LEU A 40 -8.00 7.86 8.14
N PHE A 41 -7.85 9.17 7.95
CA PHE A 41 -8.27 10.16 8.94
C PHE A 41 -9.78 10.17 9.14
N ILE A 42 -10.55 10.12 8.05
CA ILE A 42 -12.02 10.12 8.09
C ILE A 42 -12.53 8.85 8.79
N ILE A 43 -12.03 7.68 8.38
CA ILE A 43 -12.44 6.39 8.95
C ILE A 43 -12.05 6.31 10.43
N GLY A 44 -10.83 6.77 10.76
CA GLY A 44 -10.33 6.82 12.13
C GLY A 44 -11.18 7.74 13.02
N LEU A 45 -11.55 8.93 12.54
CA LEU A 45 -12.43 9.85 13.26
C LEU A 45 -13.83 9.27 13.48
N ALA A 46 -14.39 8.59 12.48
CA ALA A 46 -15.71 7.98 12.62
C ALA A 46 -15.70 6.88 13.69
N GLY A 47 -14.72 5.98 13.66
CA GLY A 47 -14.56 4.95 14.69
C GLY A 47 -14.27 5.54 16.08
N PHE A 48 -13.41 6.55 16.15
CA PHE A 48 -13.09 7.25 17.39
C PHE A 48 -14.31 7.97 17.97
N GLY A 49 -15.14 8.61 17.14
CA GLY A 49 -16.37 9.28 17.57
C GLY A 49 -17.38 8.30 18.17
N ILE A 50 -17.55 7.12 17.55
CA ILE A 50 -18.42 6.05 18.10
C ILE A 50 -17.88 5.56 19.44
N TYR A 51 -16.56 5.35 19.56
CA TYR A 51 -15.94 4.92 20.82
C TYR A 51 -16.12 5.95 21.93
N LEU A 52 -15.88 7.23 21.66
CA LEU A 52 -16.09 8.29 22.64
C LEU A 52 -17.55 8.41 23.06
N ALA A 53 -18.49 8.31 22.11
CA ALA A 53 -19.91 8.35 22.41
C ALA A 53 -20.32 7.16 23.31
N PHE A 54 -19.82 5.96 23.01
CA PHE A 54 -20.05 4.79 23.84
C PHE A 54 -19.46 4.95 25.25
N LEU A 55 -18.23 5.46 25.34
CA LEU A 55 -17.53 5.70 26.61
C LEU A 55 -18.20 6.77 27.48
N PHE A 56 -18.85 7.76 26.87
CA PHE A 56 -19.51 8.83 27.62
C PHE A 56 -20.95 8.48 28.02
N LEU A 57 -21.63 7.64 27.22
CA LEU A 57 -23.02 7.23 27.47
C LEU A 57 -23.13 6.04 28.45
N PHE A 58 -22.08 5.22 28.57
CA PHE A 58 -21.99 4.09 29.50
C PHE A 58 -21.04 4.41 30.65
#